data_AF-A0A2X4XBC1-F1
#
_entry.id   AF-A0A2X4XBC1-F1
#
_cell.length_a   1.000
_cell.length_b   1.000
_cell.length_c   1.000
_cell.angle_alpha   90.00
_cell.angle_beta   90.00
_cell.angle_gamma   90.00
#
_symmetry.space_group_name_H-M   'P 1'
#
loop_
_entity.id
_entity.type
_entity.pdbx_description
1 polymer ?
#
loop_
_entity_poly.entity_id
_entity_poly.type
_entity_poly.pdbx_seq_one_letter_code
_entity_poly.pdbx_strand_id
1 'polypeptide(L)'
;MPDRGFTPTQLAARAAYLLRGNDLGTMTSAAPRLYPHMWSWDAAFVAVGLAPLSVERAVVELDTLLSAQWKNGMIPHIVFANGIDGYFPGPARWAVSDLAAHAPLGVETSGITQPPVHAIAVQRILENSRRHGRSTRAVAEEFLDRRWADLVRWHRWLAHARDLDGNGRIALYHGWESGMDNSPRWDLAYANVSAGEVPLFRREDLNHVADPAERPTDGEYARYLWLLEEMKVARYEDDALAKTMSFAVEDVFVSAVFSLACEVLANIGEEHSRPNADVRELYGWAERFRHGVVATTDPRSGAAKDFDLRSGRWLTTDTLAMFAPLLCGGLDRQAERALIRTFEGPKFCGHPDLRYAVPPSTSPVSGAFRPREYWRGPVWPVMTWLFSWAFARRGWAERSNMLRAEGLRQASDGSFAEYYEPFTGEPLGSMQQSWTAAAVLDWLG
;
A
#
# COMPACT_ATOMS: atom_id res chain seq x y z
N MET A 1 -25.63 21.33 -16.73
CA MET A 1 -25.76 19.92 -17.18
C MET A 1 -25.06 19.07 -16.15
N PRO A 2 -25.57 17.90 -15.74
CA PRO A 2 -24.77 17.00 -14.92
C PRO A 2 -23.54 16.64 -15.77
N ASP A 3 -22.34 16.86 -15.23
CA ASP A 3 -21.11 16.44 -15.88
C ASP A 3 -21.23 14.95 -16.16
N ARG A 4 -21.26 14.56 -17.44
CA ARG A 4 -21.53 13.17 -17.84
C ARG A 4 -20.30 12.27 -17.64
N GLY A 5 -19.19 12.83 -17.18
CA GLY A 5 -17.90 12.14 -17.09
C GLY A 5 -17.41 11.68 -18.46
N PHE A 6 -16.25 11.01 -18.47
CA PHE A 6 -15.72 10.34 -19.65
C PHE A 6 -16.40 8.97 -19.86
N THR A 7 -16.58 8.56 -21.11
CA THR A 7 -17.00 7.19 -21.43
C THR A 7 -15.93 6.18 -20.99
N PRO A 8 -16.25 4.88 -20.83
CA PRO A 8 -15.25 3.88 -20.46
C PRO A 8 -14.02 3.84 -21.39
N THR A 9 -14.23 3.98 -22.71
CA THR A 9 -13.13 4.02 -23.68
C THR A 9 -12.28 5.29 -23.58
N GLN A 10 -12.89 6.45 -23.36
CA GLN A 10 -12.18 7.70 -23.13
C GLN A 10 -11.38 7.65 -21.82
N LEU A 11 -11.98 7.09 -20.77
CA LEU A 11 -11.38 6.99 -19.45
C LEU A 11 -10.17 6.05 -19.47
N ALA A 12 -10.29 4.86 -20.08
CA ALA A 12 -9.18 3.93 -20.27
C ALA A 12 -8.03 4.56 -21.09
N ALA A 13 -8.35 5.26 -22.18
CA ALA A 13 -7.35 5.93 -23.00
C ALA A 13 -6.59 7.02 -22.22
N ARG A 14 -7.30 7.81 -21.40
CA ARG A 14 -6.69 8.83 -20.54
C ARG A 14 -5.82 8.21 -19.44
N ALA A 15 -6.26 7.10 -18.84
CA ALA A 15 -5.52 6.38 -17.83
C ALA A 15 -4.20 5.81 -18.40
N ALA A 16 -4.25 5.21 -19.58
CA ALA A 16 -3.05 4.74 -20.28
C ALA A 16 -2.10 5.88 -20.65
N TYR A 17 -2.65 7.01 -21.13
CA TYR A 17 -1.87 8.20 -21.44
C TYR A 17 -1.16 8.77 -20.21
N LEU A 18 -1.85 8.82 -19.06
CA LEU A 18 -1.29 9.24 -17.79
C LEU A 18 -0.15 8.34 -17.34
N LEU A 19 -0.35 7.01 -17.30
CA LEU A 19 0.72 6.09 -16.89
C LEU A 19 1.96 6.24 -17.78
N ARG A 20 1.77 6.40 -19.09
CA ARG A 20 2.91 6.65 -20.00
C ARG A 20 3.56 8.01 -19.77
N GLY A 21 2.79 9.03 -19.40
CA GLY A 21 3.29 10.37 -19.08
C GLY A 21 4.14 10.41 -17.80
N ASN A 22 3.85 9.54 -16.84
CA ASN A 22 4.60 9.40 -15.58
C ASN A 22 5.78 8.40 -15.68
N ASP A 23 5.97 7.75 -16.83
CA ASP A 23 7.06 6.81 -17.07
C ASP A 23 8.38 7.54 -17.35
N LEU A 24 9.35 7.40 -16.43
CA LEU A 24 10.69 8.01 -16.49
C LEU A 24 11.69 7.15 -17.29
N GLY A 25 11.23 6.05 -17.89
CA GLY A 25 12.03 5.10 -18.68
C GLY A 25 11.83 3.67 -18.20
N THR A 26 12.36 3.35 -17.02
CA THR A 26 12.23 2.01 -16.40
C THR A 26 11.44 2.00 -15.11
N MET A 27 11.16 3.18 -14.53
CA MET A 27 10.30 3.37 -13.38
C MET A 27 9.23 4.41 -13.68
N THR A 28 8.08 4.28 -13.04
CA THR A 28 6.99 5.25 -13.15
C THR A 28 6.90 6.05 -11.86
N SER A 29 6.84 7.38 -11.96
CA SER A 29 6.61 8.22 -10.78
C SER A 29 5.21 7.98 -10.22
N ALA A 30 5.03 7.99 -8.89
CA ALA A 30 3.70 7.83 -8.29
C ALA A 30 2.77 9.01 -8.67
N ALA A 31 3.32 10.22 -8.83
CA ALA A 31 2.64 11.39 -9.36
C ALA A 31 3.60 12.32 -10.12
N PRO A 32 3.10 13.20 -11.02
CA PRO A 32 3.97 14.03 -11.85
C PRO A 32 4.87 15.01 -11.09
N ARG A 33 4.42 15.50 -9.92
CA ARG A 33 5.13 16.52 -9.13
C ARG A 33 5.26 16.18 -7.65
N LEU A 34 4.15 15.85 -6.98
CA LEU A 34 4.16 15.60 -5.54
C LEU A 34 5.01 14.37 -5.16
N TYR A 35 5.02 13.35 -6.03
CA TYR A 35 5.72 12.10 -5.83
C TYR A 35 6.54 11.70 -7.07
N PRO A 36 7.64 12.43 -7.37
CA PRO A 36 8.37 12.35 -8.64
C PRO A 36 9.39 11.19 -8.68
N HIS A 37 9.12 10.13 -7.91
CA HIS A 37 9.97 8.96 -7.72
C HIS A 37 9.10 7.68 -7.72
N MET A 38 9.74 6.53 -7.63
CA MET A 38 9.05 5.24 -7.53
C MET A 38 8.75 4.92 -6.06
N TRP A 39 7.48 4.73 -5.74
CA TRP A 39 7.06 4.16 -4.45
C TRP A 39 6.79 2.66 -4.58
N SER A 40 7.12 1.89 -3.54
CA SER A 40 7.11 0.42 -3.60
C SER A 40 5.74 -0.18 -3.90
N TRP A 41 4.71 0.17 -3.14
CA TRP A 41 3.37 -0.35 -3.40
C TRP A 41 2.73 0.31 -4.64
N ASP A 42 2.99 1.59 -4.91
CA ASP A 42 2.55 2.29 -6.12
C ASP A 42 3.07 1.58 -7.37
N ALA A 43 4.35 1.18 -7.39
CA ALA A 43 4.96 0.43 -8.48
C ALA A 43 4.27 -0.92 -8.73
N ALA A 44 3.80 -1.60 -7.67
CA ALA A 44 3.01 -2.80 -7.83
C ALA A 44 1.66 -2.51 -8.49
N PHE A 45 0.94 -1.45 -8.06
CA PHE A 45 -0.31 -1.04 -8.72
C PHE A 45 -0.07 -0.56 -10.15
N VAL A 46 1.00 0.20 -10.41
CA VAL A 46 1.41 0.60 -11.76
C VAL A 46 1.63 -0.63 -12.64
N ALA A 47 2.34 -1.65 -12.14
CA ALA A 47 2.53 -2.90 -12.89
C ALA A 47 1.20 -3.61 -13.20
N VAL A 48 0.22 -3.57 -12.29
CA VAL A 48 -1.15 -4.03 -12.55
C VAL A 48 -1.80 -3.24 -13.70
N GLY A 49 -1.71 -1.91 -13.68
CA GLY A 49 -2.27 -1.05 -14.73
C GLY A 49 -1.55 -1.16 -16.07
N LEU A 50 -0.25 -1.47 -16.06
CA LEU A 50 0.56 -1.70 -17.26
C LEU A 50 0.32 -3.07 -17.86
N ALA A 51 -0.04 -4.09 -17.08
CA ALA A 51 -0.24 -5.46 -17.57
C ALA A 51 -1.22 -5.59 -18.77
N PRO A 52 -2.38 -4.90 -18.82
CA PRO A 52 -3.25 -4.92 -19.99
C PRO A 52 -2.71 -4.09 -21.18
N LEU A 53 -1.72 -3.21 -20.97
CA LEU A 53 -1.11 -2.36 -22.00
C LEU A 53 0.15 -2.99 -22.62
N SER A 54 1.04 -3.48 -21.76
CA SER A 54 2.30 -4.14 -22.10
C SER A 54 2.81 -4.94 -20.90
N VAL A 55 2.73 -6.27 -21.01
CA VAL A 55 3.30 -7.20 -20.03
C VAL A 55 4.80 -6.99 -19.87
N GLU A 56 5.52 -6.71 -20.96
CA GLU A 56 6.96 -6.40 -20.93
C GLU A 56 7.24 -5.17 -20.05
N ARG A 57 6.50 -4.07 -20.23
CA ARG A 57 6.71 -2.86 -19.42
C ARG A 57 6.28 -3.05 -17.97
N ALA A 58 5.24 -3.84 -17.70
CA ALA A 58 4.83 -4.21 -16.35
C ALA A 58 5.91 -5.01 -15.62
N VAL A 59 6.56 -5.95 -16.32
CA VAL A 59 7.73 -6.69 -15.81
C VAL A 59 8.90 -5.74 -15.52
N VAL A 60 9.20 -4.79 -16.41
CA VAL A 60 10.27 -3.80 -16.22
C VAL A 60 10.07 -2.95 -14.95
N GLU A 61 8.82 -2.60 -14.62
CA GLU A 61 8.51 -1.85 -13.40
C GLU A 61 8.93 -2.65 -12.15
N LEU A 62 8.53 -3.93 -12.06
CA LEU A 62 8.90 -4.78 -10.93
C LEU A 62 10.39 -5.14 -10.93
N ASP A 63 11.01 -5.35 -12.10
CA ASP A 63 12.46 -5.55 -12.21
C ASP A 63 13.23 -4.35 -11.67
N THR A 64 12.76 -3.13 -11.93
CA THR A 64 13.39 -1.90 -11.44
C THR A 64 13.24 -1.78 -9.92
N LEU A 65 12.04 -2.03 -9.37
CA LEU A 65 11.85 -2.04 -7.92
C LEU A 65 12.72 -3.10 -7.22
N LEU A 66 12.74 -4.32 -7.76
CA LEU A 66 13.52 -5.43 -7.18
C LEU A 66 15.03 -5.25 -7.34
N SER A 67 15.49 -4.45 -8.31
CA SER A 67 16.90 -4.04 -8.39
C SER A 67 17.33 -3.15 -7.22
N ALA A 68 16.38 -2.47 -6.57
CA ALA A 68 16.60 -1.64 -5.39
C ALA A 68 16.39 -2.41 -4.06
N GLN A 69 16.12 -3.72 -4.12
CA GLN A 69 15.97 -4.55 -2.93
C GLN A 69 17.28 -4.58 -2.13
N TRP A 70 17.18 -4.39 -0.82
CA TRP A 70 18.31 -4.46 0.09
C TRP A 70 18.83 -5.91 0.21
N LYS A 71 20.09 -6.06 0.60
CA LYS A 71 20.76 -7.36 0.75
C LYS A 71 20.03 -8.29 1.73
N ASN A 72 19.46 -7.74 2.81
CA ASN A 72 18.66 -8.48 3.80
C ASN A 72 17.28 -8.92 3.28
N GLY A 73 16.84 -8.42 2.13
CA GLY A 73 15.55 -8.75 1.50
C GLY A 73 14.51 -7.63 1.57
N MET A 74 14.73 -6.56 2.35
CA MET A 74 13.80 -5.43 2.41
C MET A 74 13.62 -4.78 1.04
N ILE A 75 12.37 -4.57 0.62
CA ILE A 75 12.05 -3.64 -0.47
C ILE A 75 11.82 -2.25 0.17
N PRO A 76 12.64 -1.24 -0.15
CA PRO A 76 12.47 0.10 0.42
C PRO A 76 11.24 0.79 -0.18
N HIS A 77 10.58 1.67 0.59
CA HIS A 77 9.34 2.30 0.14
C HIS A 77 9.53 3.33 -0.98
N ILE A 78 10.72 3.92 -1.12
CA ILE A 78 11.06 4.83 -2.22
C ILE A 78 12.36 4.36 -2.90
N VAL A 79 12.31 4.34 -4.22
CA VAL A 79 13.49 4.29 -5.11
C VAL A 79 13.59 5.65 -5.80
N PHE A 80 14.64 6.40 -5.48
CA PHE A 80 14.80 7.76 -5.96
C PHE A 80 15.24 7.79 -7.43
N ALA A 81 14.63 8.68 -8.21
CA ALA A 81 15.00 8.88 -9.60
C ALA A 81 16.25 9.76 -9.70
N ASN A 82 17.23 9.35 -10.49
CA ASN A 82 18.51 10.06 -10.63
C ASN A 82 18.32 11.51 -11.11
N GLY A 83 18.87 12.46 -10.36
CA GLY A 83 18.87 13.88 -10.73
C GLY A 83 17.50 14.56 -10.66
N ILE A 84 16.53 13.96 -9.97
CA ILE A 84 15.21 14.57 -9.72
C ILE A 84 15.13 15.06 -8.28
N ASP A 85 14.88 16.35 -8.11
CA ASP A 85 14.55 16.98 -6.83
C ASP A 85 13.03 17.22 -6.69
N GLY A 86 12.59 17.89 -5.62
CA GLY A 86 11.20 18.32 -5.43
C GLY A 86 10.37 17.46 -4.49
N TYR A 87 10.99 16.44 -3.88
CA TYR A 87 10.44 15.65 -2.79
C TYR A 87 11.30 15.75 -1.53
N PHE A 88 10.66 15.85 -0.36
CA PHE A 88 11.31 15.81 0.93
C PHE A 88 10.55 14.89 1.90
N PRO A 89 11.23 13.96 2.61
CA PRO A 89 12.69 13.77 2.71
C PRO A 89 13.33 13.04 1.51
N GLY A 90 14.29 13.69 0.84
CA GLY A 90 15.07 13.12 -0.27
C GLY A 90 16.28 12.27 0.17
N PRO A 91 17.08 11.73 -0.77
CA PRO A 91 18.16 10.78 -0.49
C PRO A 91 19.14 11.23 0.59
N ALA A 92 19.57 12.50 0.53
CA ALA A 92 20.51 13.08 1.49
C ALA A 92 19.96 13.11 2.93
N ARG A 93 18.64 13.23 3.10
CA ARG A 93 18.00 13.23 4.43
C ARG A 93 17.96 11.83 5.03
N TRP A 94 17.72 10.82 4.19
CA TRP A 94 17.77 9.41 4.56
C TRP A 94 19.21 8.95 4.84
N ALA A 95 20.21 9.44 4.10
CA ALA A 95 21.62 9.08 4.25
C ALA A 95 21.87 7.55 4.23
N VAL A 96 21.01 6.81 3.54
CA VAL A 96 21.04 5.34 3.47
C VAL A 96 22.32 4.85 2.81
N SER A 97 22.76 5.52 1.73
CA SER A 97 23.99 5.19 1.00
C SER A 97 25.25 5.23 1.88
N ASP A 98 25.25 6.05 2.92
CA ASP A 98 26.40 6.21 3.84
C ASP A 98 26.28 5.33 5.11
N LEU A 99 25.05 5.07 5.55
CA LEU A 99 24.79 4.50 6.87
C LEU A 99 24.38 3.02 6.84
N ALA A 100 23.55 2.62 5.88
CA ALA A 100 22.91 1.31 5.85
C ALA A 100 23.77 0.26 5.13
N ALA A 101 24.24 -0.77 5.85
CA ALA A 101 25.11 -1.80 5.29
C ALA A 101 24.41 -2.69 4.23
N HIS A 102 23.08 -2.79 4.33
CA HIS A 102 22.25 -3.63 3.48
C HIS A 102 21.72 -2.91 2.23
N ALA A 103 21.88 -1.58 2.12
CA ALA A 103 21.40 -0.81 0.98
C ALA A 103 22.02 -1.29 -0.35
N PRO A 104 21.28 -1.20 -1.47
CA PRO A 104 21.82 -1.50 -2.80
C PRO A 104 22.92 -0.50 -3.19
N LEU A 105 23.91 -0.96 -3.95
CA LEU A 105 24.97 -0.10 -4.49
C LEU A 105 24.49 0.61 -5.75
N GLY A 106 24.73 1.92 -5.85
CA GLY A 106 24.44 2.71 -7.05
C GLY A 106 22.96 3.05 -7.27
N VAL A 107 22.09 2.75 -6.29
CA VAL A 107 20.67 3.10 -6.30
C VAL A 107 20.33 3.80 -4.99
N GLU A 108 19.86 5.04 -5.08
CA GLU A 108 19.41 5.78 -3.89
C GLU A 108 18.02 5.31 -3.47
N THR A 109 17.87 4.92 -2.21
CA THR A 109 16.60 4.43 -1.66
C THR A 109 16.33 5.03 -0.28
N SER A 110 15.07 5.03 0.13
CA SER A 110 14.70 5.29 1.53
C SER A 110 15.15 4.16 2.47
N GLY A 111 15.08 4.40 3.79
CA GLY A 111 15.47 3.42 4.81
C GLY A 111 14.34 2.61 5.46
N ILE A 112 13.10 2.71 4.95
CA ILE A 112 11.92 2.03 5.49
C ILE A 112 11.19 1.24 4.41
N THR A 113 10.23 0.38 4.79
CA THR A 113 9.49 -0.48 3.85
C THR A 113 8.03 -0.04 3.61
N GLN A 114 7.25 -0.82 2.85
CA GLN A 114 5.84 -0.58 2.54
C GLN A 114 5.05 -1.90 2.36
N PRO A 115 3.70 -1.87 2.28
CA PRO A 115 2.88 -3.07 2.22
C PRO A 115 3.23 -4.03 1.06
N PRO A 116 3.25 -5.37 1.29
CA PRO A 116 3.72 -6.37 0.32
C PRO A 116 2.68 -6.75 -0.76
N VAL A 117 2.18 -5.79 -1.53
CA VAL A 117 1.20 -6.04 -2.60
C VAL A 117 1.82 -6.62 -3.90
N HIS A 118 3.14 -6.81 -3.93
CA HIS A 118 3.91 -7.17 -5.14
C HIS A 118 3.49 -8.51 -5.75
N ALA A 119 3.20 -9.52 -4.92
CA ALA A 119 2.74 -10.83 -5.41
C ALA A 119 1.40 -10.74 -6.16
N ILE A 120 0.52 -9.81 -5.74
CA ILE A 120 -0.74 -9.53 -6.44
C ILE A 120 -0.45 -8.96 -7.83
N ALA A 121 0.50 -8.04 -7.96
CA ALA A 121 0.92 -7.50 -9.25
C ALA A 121 1.49 -8.59 -10.17
N VAL A 122 2.33 -9.49 -9.63
CA VAL A 122 2.84 -10.65 -10.39
C VAL A 122 1.70 -11.54 -10.88
N GLN A 123 0.70 -11.80 -10.04
CA GLN A 123 -0.49 -12.56 -10.46
C GLN A 123 -1.21 -11.88 -11.64
N ARG A 124 -1.44 -10.56 -11.56
CA ARG A 124 -2.12 -9.82 -12.65
C ARG A 124 -1.30 -9.81 -13.95
N ILE A 125 0.03 -9.72 -13.87
CA ILE A 125 0.92 -9.84 -15.02
C ILE A 125 0.78 -11.22 -15.68
N LEU A 126 0.81 -12.30 -14.89
CA LEU A 126 0.67 -13.67 -15.39
C LEU A 126 -0.70 -13.92 -16.01
N GLU A 127 -1.77 -13.43 -15.39
CA GLU A 127 -3.13 -13.53 -15.92
C GLU A 127 -3.28 -12.81 -17.26
N ASN A 128 -2.71 -11.61 -17.40
CA ASN A 128 -2.71 -10.87 -18.66
C ASN A 128 -1.80 -11.53 -19.71
N SER A 129 -0.64 -12.07 -19.33
CA SER A 129 0.26 -12.73 -20.27
C SER A 129 -0.38 -13.98 -20.89
N ARG A 130 -1.15 -14.76 -20.10
CA ARG A 130 -1.93 -15.92 -20.58
C ARG A 130 -2.93 -15.56 -21.68
N ARG A 131 -3.45 -14.33 -21.68
CA ARG A 131 -4.37 -13.81 -22.72
C ARG A 131 -3.64 -13.42 -24.02
N HIS A 132 -2.32 -13.19 -24.01
CA HIS A 132 -1.56 -12.52 -25.08
C HIS A 132 -0.54 -13.43 -25.83
N GLY A 133 -0.95 -14.63 -26.24
CA GLY A 133 -0.12 -15.50 -27.09
C GLY A 133 1.08 -16.14 -26.36
N ARG A 134 1.95 -16.83 -27.11
CA ARG A 134 3.08 -17.61 -26.53
C ARG A 134 4.28 -16.74 -26.13
N SER A 135 4.62 -15.73 -26.94
CA SER A 135 5.77 -14.85 -26.68
C SER A 135 5.60 -14.04 -25.39
N THR A 136 4.42 -13.46 -25.17
CA THR A 136 4.12 -12.68 -23.97
C THR A 136 4.12 -13.52 -22.70
N ARG A 137 3.68 -14.79 -22.79
CA ARG A 137 3.80 -15.75 -21.68
C ARG A 137 5.25 -16.00 -21.30
N ALA A 138 6.12 -16.19 -22.31
CA ALA A 138 7.54 -16.42 -22.08
C ALA A 138 8.20 -15.24 -21.34
N VAL A 139 7.81 -14.00 -21.63
CA VAL A 139 8.30 -12.80 -20.90
C VAL A 139 7.97 -12.88 -19.41
N ALA A 140 6.73 -13.21 -19.06
CA ALA A 140 6.31 -13.30 -17.66
C ALA A 140 6.95 -14.50 -16.94
N GLU A 141 7.13 -15.62 -17.64
CA GLU A 141 7.82 -16.81 -17.11
C GLU A 141 9.32 -16.55 -16.87
N GLU A 142 9.99 -15.85 -17.79
CA GLU A 142 11.40 -15.45 -17.63
C GLU A 142 11.58 -14.48 -16.45
N PHE A 143 10.64 -13.56 -16.26
CA PHE A 143 10.63 -12.71 -15.06
C PHE A 143 10.53 -13.54 -13.78
N LEU A 144 9.64 -14.54 -13.72
CA LEU A 144 9.57 -15.44 -12.57
C LEU A 144 10.89 -16.19 -12.36
N ASP A 145 11.52 -16.71 -13.41
CA ASP A 145 12.82 -17.36 -13.32
C ASP A 145 13.90 -16.43 -12.74
N ARG A 146 13.92 -15.18 -13.18
CA ARG A 146 14.87 -14.16 -12.75
C ARG A 146 14.62 -13.66 -11.32
N ARG A 147 13.36 -13.47 -10.92
CA ARG A 147 12.98 -12.71 -9.72
C ARG A 147 12.30 -13.52 -8.61
N TRP A 148 12.04 -14.81 -8.81
CA TRP A 148 11.44 -15.66 -7.79
C TRP A 148 12.19 -15.59 -6.45
N ALA A 149 13.52 -15.74 -6.47
CA ALA A 149 14.32 -15.70 -5.26
C ALA A 149 14.25 -14.34 -4.54
N ASP A 150 14.17 -13.24 -5.28
CA ASP A 150 14.06 -11.88 -4.72
C ASP A 150 12.69 -11.68 -4.04
N LEU A 151 11.61 -12.15 -4.67
CA LEU A 151 10.26 -12.13 -4.08
C LEU A 151 10.18 -12.98 -2.80
N VAL A 152 10.75 -14.19 -2.81
CA VAL A 152 10.77 -15.03 -1.60
C VAL A 152 11.65 -14.41 -0.52
N ARG A 153 12.80 -13.80 -0.86
CA ARG A 153 13.64 -13.05 0.10
C ARG A 153 12.90 -11.88 0.74
N TRP A 154 12.08 -11.17 -0.03
CA TRP A 154 11.23 -10.11 0.47
C TRP A 154 10.22 -10.61 1.51
N HIS A 155 9.50 -11.68 1.18
CA HIS A 155 8.55 -12.27 2.12
C HIS A 155 9.24 -12.85 3.36
N ARG A 156 10.40 -13.49 3.17
CA ARG A 156 11.22 -14.02 4.27
C ARG A 156 11.70 -12.91 5.20
N TRP A 157 12.15 -11.78 4.67
CA TRP A 157 12.53 -10.62 5.49
C TRP A 157 11.37 -10.12 6.33
N LEU A 158 10.17 -9.93 5.75
CA LEU A 158 8.98 -9.53 6.53
C LEU A 158 8.66 -10.54 7.66
N ALA A 159 8.68 -11.83 7.35
CA ALA A 159 8.33 -12.90 8.28
C ALA A 159 9.35 -13.12 9.42
N HIS A 160 10.59 -12.62 9.28
CA HIS A 160 11.64 -12.81 10.28
C HIS A 160 12.09 -11.51 10.94
N ALA A 161 12.27 -10.43 10.18
CA ALA A 161 12.74 -9.15 10.70
C ALA A 161 11.60 -8.30 11.29
N ARG A 162 10.35 -8.52 10.84
CA ARG A 162 9.19 -7.72 11.29
C ARG A 162 8.14 -8.48 12.09
N ASP A 163 8.22 -9.81 12.21
CA ASP A 163 7.38 -10.61 13.14
C ASP A 163 8.16 -10.89 14.43
N LEU A 164 8.32 -9.84 15.26
CA LEU A 164 9.29 -9.82 16.37
C LEU A 164 9.08 -10.94 17.40
N ASP A 165 7.83 -11.26 17.71
CA ASP A 165 7.46 -12.29 18.69
C ASP A 165 6.97 -13.59 18.03
N GLY A 166 7.08 -13.73 16.71
CA GLY A 166 6.57 -14.90 15.97
C GLY A 166 5.05 -15.04 16.03
N ASN A 167 4.34 -13.93 16.25
CA ASN A 167 2.90 -13.89 16.53
C ASN A 167 2.05 -13.64 15.27
N GLY A 168 2.70 -13.53 14.11
CA GLY A 168 2.03 -13.34 12.82
C GLY A 168 1.54 -11.92 12.59
N ARG A 169 2.22 -10.91 13.12
CA ARG A 169 1.91 -9.49 12.86
C ARG A 169 3.16 -8.70 12.54
N ILE A 170 3.07 -7.84 11.52
CA ILE A 170 4.19 -7.05 11.01
C ILE A 170 4.39 -5.81 11.87
N ALA A 171 5.54 -5.70 12.52
CA ALA A 171 6.01 -4.52 13.21
C ALA A 171 6.49 -3.44 12.23
N LEU A 172 6.01 -2.22 12.43
CA LEU A 172 6.38 -1.01 11.73
C LEU A 172 7.09 -0.06 12.68
N TYR A 173 8.15 0.57 12.19
CA TYR A 173 8.94 1.57 12.91
C TYR A 173 8.65 3.00 12.44
N HIS A 174 7.77 3.16 11.45
CA HIS A 174 7.26 4.45 11.01
C HIS A 174 5.87 4.27 10.41
N GLY A 175 4.94 5.20 10.66
CA GLY A 175 3.60 5.16 10.06
C GLY A 175 3.57 5.23 8.53
N TRP A 176 4.65 5.69 7.87
CA TRP A 176 4.78 5.66 6.41
C TRP A 176 4.90 4.23 5.87
N GLU A 177 5.35 3.28 6.69
CA GLU A 177 5.45 1.88 6.29
C GLU A 177 4.08 1.21 6.13
N SER A 178 3.01 1.80 6.70
CA SER A 178 1.65 1.31 6.49
C SER A 178 1.05 1.78 5.16
N GLY A 179 1.67 2.76 4.50
CA GLY A 179 1.07 3.50 3.40
C GLY A 179 -0.07 4.43 3.83
N MET A 180 -0.29 4.63 5.14
CA MET A 180 -1.39 5.42 5.70
C MET A 180 -0.88 6.45 6.73
N ASP A 181 -0.08 7.41 6.26
CA ASP A 181 0.82 8.25 7.05
C ASP A 181 0.21 8.87 8.32
N ASN A 182 -0.88 9.63 8.17
CA ASN A 182 -1.57 10.35 9.25
C ASN A 182 -2.86 9.64 9.69
N SER A 183 -2.96 8.33 9.45
CA SER A 183 -4.14 7.59 9.87
C SER A 183 -4.37 7.73 11.38
N PRO A 184 -5.63 7.88 11.84
CA PRO A 184 -5.94 7.93 13.26
C PRO A 184 -5.43 6.72 14.06
N ARG A 185 -5.15 5.60 13.36
CA ARG A 185 -4.50 4.40 13.91
C ARG A 185 -3.24 4.73 14.69
N TRP A 186 -2.47 5.72 14.24
CA TRP A 186 -1.15 6.03 14.75
C TRP A 186 -1.11 7.18 15.75
N ASP A 187 -2.23 7.88 15.98
CA ASP A 187 -2.26 9.09 16.80
C ASP A 187 -1.70 8.87 18.21
N LEU A 188 -2.11 7.77 18.86
CA LEU A 188 -1.64 7.44 20.21
C LEU A 188 -0.16 7.06 20.25
N ALA A 189 0.31 6.30 19.25
CA ALA A 189 1.72 5.92 19.15
C ALA A 189 2.60 7.15 18.86
N TYR A 190 2.20 8.01 17.93
CA TYR A 190 2.87 9.27 17.64
C TYR A 190 2.83 10.25 18.81
N ALA A 191 1.77 10.25 19.64
CA ALA A 191 1.72 11.09 20.83
C ALA A 191 2.83 10.77 21.84
N ASN A 192 3.34 9.53 21.84
CA ASN A 192 4.46 9.09 22.67
C ASN A 192 5.83 9.40 22.04
N VAL A 193 5.88 9.81 20.77
CA VAL A 193 7.12 10.22 20.10
C VAL A 193 7.44 11.65 20.51
N SER A 194 8.41 11.78 21.43
CA SER A 194 8.98 13.06 21.84
C SER A 194 10.09 13.43 20.87
N ALA A 195 9.76 14.22 19.85
CA ALA A 195 10.76 14.71 18.91
C ALA A 195 11.81 15.56 19.66
N GLY A 196 13.08 15.13 19.59
CA GLY A 196 14.21 15.93 20.05
C GLY A 196 14.54 17.05 19.05
N GLU A 197 15.81 17.45 18.98
CA GLU A 197 16.26 18.43 17.98
C GLU A 197 16.22 17.82 16.57
N VAL A 198 15.15 18.09 15.82
CA VAL A 198 15.07 17.78 14.39
C VAL A 198 15.80 18.89 13.62
N PRO A 199 16.81 18.57 12.78
CA PRO A 199 17.45 19.58 11.93
C PRO A 199 16.42 20.37 11.12
N LEU A 200 16.64 21.68 10.98
CA LEU A 200 15.73 22.54 10.22
C LEU A 200 15.46 21.96 8.83
N PHE A 201 14.18 21.90 8.47
CA PHE A 201 13.72 21.38 7.19
C PHE A 201 12.66 22.29 6.59
N ARG A 202 12.51 22.20 5.27
CA ARG A 202 11.39 22.80 4.54
C ARG A 202 10.58 21.68 3.93
N ARG A 203 9.26 21.74 4.13
CA ARG A 203 8.33 20.80 3.51
C ARG A 203 8.10 21.15 2.05
N GLU A 204 8.37 20.18 1.18
CA GLU A 204 8.12 20.32 -0.26
C GLU A 204 6.72 19.85 -0.66
N ASP A 205 6.08 18.98 0.13
CA ASP A 205 4.76 18.43 -0.18
C ASP A 205 3.66 19.51 -0.26
N LEU A 206 3.79 20.56 0.56
CA LEU A 206 2.87 21.70 0.58
C LEU A 206 2.92 22.56 -0.70
N ASN A 207 4.00 22.47 -1.49
CA ASN A 207 4.13 23.23 -2.74
C ASN A 207 3.29 22.64 -3.88
N HIS A 208 2.74 21.42 -3.69
CA HIS A 208 2.09 20.65 -4.77
C HIS A 208 0.61 20.36 -4.53
N VAL A 209 0.03 20.85 -3.43
CA VAL A 209 -1.40 20.72 -3.10
C VAL A 209 -2.09 22.09 -3.11
N ALA A 210 -3.39 22.11 -3.39
CA ALA A 210 -4.16 23.35 -3.44
C ALA A 210 -4.43 23.94 -2.04
N ASP A 211 -4.69 23.07 -1.06
CA ASP A 211 -4.95 23.44 0.33
C ASP A 211 -4.01 22.67 1.27
N PRO A 212 -3.17 23.37 2.07
CA PRO A 212 -2.34 22.72 3.08
C PRO A 212 -3.11 21.86 4.09
N ALA A 213 -4.40 22.11 4.32
CA ALA A 213 -5.24 21.30 5.20
C ALA A 213 -5.52 19.88 4.64
N GLU A 214 -5.15 19.60 3.39
CA GLU A 214 -5.18 18.26 2.80
C GLU A 214 -3.99 17.40 3.24
N ARG A 215 -3.00 17.98 3.92
CA ARG A 215 -1.73 17.33 4.29
C ARG A 215 -1.54 17.25 5.81
N PRO A 216 -0.65 16.36 6.30
CA PRO A 216 -0.26 16.33 7.70
C PRO A 216 0.27 17.68 8.18
N THR A 217 0.16 17.95 9.47
CA THR A 217 0.66 19.17 10.13
C THR A 217 2.18 19.17 10.29
N ASP A 218 2.76 20.33 10.58
CA ASP A 218 4.20 20.44 10.85
C ASP A 218 4.63 19.67 12.11
N GLY A 219 3.75 19.59 13.11
CA GLY A 219 3.99 18.78 14.32
C GLY A 219 4.02 17.28 14.03
N GLU A 220 3.19 16.80 13.09
CA GLU A 220 3.26 15.43 12.59
C GLU A 220 4.56 15.21 11.80
N TYR A 221 4.92 16.11 10.88
CA TYR A 221 6.19 16.02 10.12
C TYR A 221 7.44 16.02 11.01
N ALA A 222 7.45 16.80 12.10
CA ALA A 222 8.54 16.78 13.06
C ALA A 222 8.72 15.39 13.69
N ARG A 223 7.64 14.69 14.01
CA ARG A 223 7.70 13.31 14.50
C ARG A 223 8.19 12.35 13.42
N TYR A 224 7.72 12.48 12.18
CA TYR A 224 8.17 11.64 11.07
C TYR A 224 9.69 11.75 10.88
N LEU A 225 10.19 12.99 10.81
CA LEU A 225 11.61 13.24 10.62
C LEU A 225 12.46 12.89 11.84
N TRP A 226 11.89 12.92 13.05
CA TRP A 226 12.56 12.43 14.24
C TRP A 226 12.81 10.91 14.17
N LEU A 227 11.81 10.14 13.71
CA LEU A 227 11.99 8.70 13.53
C LEU A 227 13.11 8.38 12.52
N LEU A 228 13.29 9.21 11.48
CA LEU A 228 14.45 9.09 10.58
C LEU A 228 15.79 9.28 11.32
N GLU A 229 15.88 10.19 12.29
CA GLU A 229 17.10 10.35 13.09
C GLU A 229 17.38 9.10 13.94
N GLU A 230 16.36 8.53 14.58
CA GLU A 230 16.50 7.30 15.37
C GLU A 230 16.96 6.13 14.49
N MET A 231 16.42 6.01 13.28
CA MET A 231 16.85 4.98 12.31
C MET A 231 18.31 5.16 11.89
N LYS A 232 18.76 6.41 11.67
CA LYS A 232 20.16 6.70 11.34
C LYS A 232 21.10 6.37 12.49
N VAL A 233 20.70 6.61 13.74
CA VAL A 233 21.47 6.18 14.93
C VAL A 233 21.59 4.65 14.98
N ALA A 234 20.49 3.94 14.70
CA ALA A 234 20.47 2.48 14.58
C ALA A 234 21.14 1.96 13.29
N ARG A 235 21.62 2.86 12.41
CA ARG A 235 22.21 2.56 11.09
C ARG A 235 21.33 1.67 10.21
N TYR A 236 20.01 1.73 10.41
CA TYR A 236 19.02 0.90 9.72
C TYR A 236 19.21 -0.62 9.92
N GLU A 237 19.86 -1.04 11.00
CA GLU A 237 20.02 -2.45 11.34
C GLU A 237 18.77 -2.99 12.04
N ASP A 238 18.15 -4.05 11.51
CA ASP A 238 16.84 -4.57 11.94
C ASP A 238 16.78 -4.82 13.46
N ASP A 239 17.78 -5.49 14.03
CA ASP A 239 17.85 -5.79 15.48
C ASP A 239 18.03 -4.55 16.36
N ALA A 240 18.65 -3.50 15.81
CA ALA A 240 18.87 -2.24 16.52
C ALA A 240 17.61 -1.37 16.50
N LEU A 241 16.85 -1.37 15.39
CA LEU A 241 15.58 -0.65 15.25
C LEU A 241 14.57 -1.09 16.31
N ALA A 242 14.42 -2.41 16.52
CA ALA A 242 13.50 -2.97 17.52
C ALA A 242 13.70 -2.38 18.93
N LYS A 243 14.93 -2.01 19.27
CA LYS A 243 15.33 -1.45 20.58
C LYS A 243 15.31 0.07 20.63
N THR A 244 15.63 0.72 19.50
CA THR A 244 15.93 2.18 19.47
C THR A 244 14.71 3.02 19.15
N MET A 245 13.80 2.52 18.32
CA MET A 245 12.74 3.34 17.74
C MET A 245 11.67 3.74 18.77
N SER A 246 11.35 5.03 18.87
CA SER A 246 10.28 5.53 19.75
C SER A 246 8.87 5.16 19.25
N PHE A 247 8.74 4.87 17.96
CA PHE A 247 7.52 4.34 17.34
C PHE A 247 7.74 2.86 16.97
N ALA A 248 6.88 1.99 17.50
CA ALA A 248 6.84 0.57 17.11
C ALA A 248 5.41 0.05 17.25
N VAL A 249 4.79 -0.34 16.14
CA VAL A 249 3.40 -0.81 16.11
C VAL A 249 3.28 -2.08 15.26
N GLU A 250 2.45 -3.03 15.66
CA GLU A 250 2.04 -4.13 14.82
C GLU A 250 0.85 -3.69 13.96
N ASP A 251 1.07 -3.61 12.65
CA ASP A 251 0.07 -3.18 11.68
C ASP A 251 -0.75 -4.36 11.18
N VAL A 252 -2.04 -4.39 11.54
CA VAL A 252 -2.91 -5.51 11.19
C VAL A 252 -3.31 -5.52 9.72
N PHE A 253 -3.36 -4.36 9.07
CA PHE A 253 -3.69 -4.26 7.65
C PHE A 253 -2.54 -4.78 6.78
N VAL A 254 -1.31 -4.35 7.06
CA VAL A 254 -0.09 -4.85 6.41
C VAL A 254 0.06 -6.36 6.64
N SER A 255 -0.26 -6.83 7.85
CA SER A 255 -0.24 -8.27 8.17
C SER A 255 -1.24 -9.07 7.35
N ALA A 256 -2.45 -8.56 7.13
CA ALA A 256 -3.45 -9.21 6.29
C ALA A 256 -3.06 -9.19 4.80
N VAL A 257 -2.50 -8.07 4.32
CA VAL A 257 -1.94 -7.98 2.96
C VAL A 257 -0.79 -8.97 2.80
N PHE A 258 0.06 -9.14 3.81
CA PHE A 258 1.16 -10.10 3.77
C PHE A 258 0.68 -11.55 3.75
N SER A 259 -0.31 -11.90 4.57
CA SER A 259 -0.95 -13.22 4.54
C SER A 259 -1.50 -13.53 3.13
N LEU A 260 -2.24 -12.58 2.56
CA LEU A 260 -2.80 -12.67 1.22
C LEU A 260 -1.71 -12.80 0.14
N ALA A 261 -0.67 -11.98 0.21
CA ALA A 261 0.44 -12.01 -0.75
C ALA A 261 1.26 -13.32 -0.68
N CYS A 262 1.47 -13.85 0.52
CA CYS A 262 2.11 -15.16 0.71
C CYS A 262 1.31 -16.28 0.05
N GLU A 263 -0.01 -16.30 0.23
CA GLU A 263 -0.88 -17.29 -0.42
C GLU A 263 -0.86 -17.15 -1.95
N VAL A 264 -0.92 -15.91 -2.46
CA VAL A 264 -0.83 -15.63 -3.90
C VAL A 264 0.51 -16.12 -4.48
N LEU A 265 1.62 -15.81 -3.81
CA LEU A 265 2.94 -16.22 -4.29
C LEU A 265 3.14 -17.73 -4.18
N ALA A 266 2.59 -18.39 -3.16
CA ALA A 266 2.60 -19.85 -3.03
C ALA A 266 1.87 -20.52 -4.19
N ASN A 267 0.66 -20.04 -4.54
CA ASN A 267 -0.12 -20.55 -5.67
C ASN A 267 0.64 -20.37 -6.99
N ILE A 268 1.25 -19.19 -7.22
CA ILE A 268 2.12 -18.95 -8.39
C ILE A 268 3.28 -19.96 -8.40
N GLY A 269 3.87 -20.21 -7.23
CA GLY A 269 4.95 -21.18 -7.07
C GLY A 269 4.57 -22.60 -7.48
N GLU A 270 3.39 -23.07 -7.07
CA GLU A 270 2.85 -24.38 -7.48
C GLU A 270 2.58 -24.43 -8.98
N GLU A 271 1.89 -23.41 -9.52
CA GLU A 271 1.53 -23.35 -10.95
C GLU A 271 2.77 -23.31 -11.87
N HIS A 272 3.86 -22.70 -11.43
CA HIS A 272 5.08 -22.50 -12.21
C HIS A 272 6.27 -23.35 -11.74
N SER A 273 6.00 -24.45 -11.03
CA SER A 273 7.00 -25.46 -10.59
C SER A 273 8.22 -24.86 -9.87
N ARG A 274 7.98 -23.88 -8.99
CA ARG A 274 9.02 -23.28 -8.15
C ARG A 274 9.44 -24.25 -7.02
N PRO A 275 10.58 -24.03 -6.34
CA PRO A 275 11.04 -24.94 -5.30
C PRO A 275 9.99 -25.21 -4.22
N ASN A 276 9.69 -26.50 -3.99
CA ASN A 276 8.69 -26.92 -2.99
C ASN A 276 8.99 -26.43 -1.57
N ALA A 277 10.27 -26.14 -1.25
CA ALA A 277 10.63 -25.56 0.04
C ALA A 277 10.08 -24.13 0.19
N ASP A 278 10.26 -23.28 -0.83
CA ASP A 278 9.74 -21.92 -0.84
C ASP A 278 8.21 -21.91 -0.76
N VAL A 279 7.54 -22.76 -1.55
CA VAL A 279 6.07 -22.89 -1.54
C VAL A 279 5.55 -23.25 -0.14
N ARG A 280 6.20 -24.21 0.55
CA ARG A 280 5.83 -24.58 1.92
C ARG A 280 6.05 -23.45 2.92
N GLU A 281 7.14 -22.71 2.81
CA GLU A 281 7.38 -21.53 3.66
C GLU A 281 6.31 -20.46 3.45
N LEU A 282 5.99 -20.16 2.18
CA LEU A 282 4.97 -19.17 1.83
C LEU A 282 3.59 -19.55 2.38
N TYR A 283 3.15 -20.81 2.24
CA TYR A 283 1.90 -21.25 2.88
C TYR A 283 1.96 -21.19 4.41
N GLY A 284 3.11 -21.53 5.00
CA GLY A 284 3.33 -21.42 6.44
C GLY A 284 3.19 -19.98 6.95
N TRP A 285 3.75 -19.01 6.23
CA TRP A 285 3.60 -17.58 6.55
C TRP A 285 2.17 -17.10 6.29
N ALA A 286 1.54 -17.49 5.17
CA ALA A 286 0.15 -17.14 4.88
C ALA A 286 -0.78 -17.49 6.05
N GLU A 287 -0.64 -18.71 6.59
CA GLU A 287 -1.44 -19.19 7.71
C GLU A 287 -1.07 -18.52 9.03
N ARG A 288 0.22 -18.35 9.34
CA ARG A 288 0.67 -17.67 10.56
C ARG A 288 0.10 -16.26 10.65
N PHE A 289 0.22 -15.48 9.57
CA PHE A 289 -0.24 -14.09 9.56
C PHE A 289 -1.77 -13.97 9.50
N ARG A 290 -2.46 -14.93 8.87
CA ARG A 290 -3.92 -15.04 8.97
C ARG A 290 -4.36 -15.21 10.43
N HIS A 291 -3.72 -16.13 11.16
CA HIS A 291 -3.98 -16.31 12.59
C HIS A 291 -3.64 -15.07 13.42
N GLY A 292 -2.50 -14.43 13.14
CA GLY A 292 -2.10 -13.19 13.82
C GLY A 292 -3.11 -12.06 13.63
N VAL A 293 -3.66 -11.89 12.41
CA VAL A 293 -4.73 -10.93 12.13
C VAL A 293 -6.01 -11.26 12.90
N VAL A 294 -6.47 -12.51 12.85
CA VAL A 294 -7.69 -12.95 13.55
C VAL A 294 -7.56 -12.76 15.06
N ALA A 295 -6.37 -12.98 15.63
CA ALA A 295 -6.12 -12.82 17.05
C ALA A 295 -6.31 -11.37 17.55
N THR A 296 -6.28 -10.37 16.67
CA THR A 296 -6.53 -8.96 17.03
C THR A 296 -8.01 -8.61 17.14
N THR A 297 -8.88 -9.49 16.65
CA THR A 297 -10.27 -9.12 16.33
C THR A 297 -11.18 -9.11 17.55
N ASP A 298 -12.14 -8.19 17.56
CA ASP A 298 -13.26 -8.27 18.50
C ASP A 298 -14.15 -9.48 18.15
N PRO A 299 -14.39 -10.44 19.06
CA PRO A 299 -15.13 -11.66 18.74
C PRO A 299 -16.57 -11.43 18.29
N ARG A 300 -17.16 -10.26 18.61
CA ARG A 300 -18.56 -9.96 18.27
C ARG A 300 -18.67 -9.24 16.93
N SER A 301 -17.80 -8.27 16.65
CA SER A 301 -17.85 -7.47 15.42
C SER A 301 -16.93 -7.98 14.32
N GLY A 302 -15.92 -8.79 14.65
CA GLY A 302 -14.84 -9.20 13.76
C GLY A 302 -13.81 -8.08 13.47
N ALA A 303 -13.97 -6.89 14.06
CA ALA A 303 -13.10 -5.75 13.78
C ALA A 303 -11.68 -5.97 14.31
N ALA A 304 -10.69 -5.86 13.42
CA ALA A 304 -9.27 -5.96 13.76
C ALA A 304 -8.74 -4.70 14.46
N LYS A 305 -7.66 -4.86 15.21
CA LYS A 305 -6.99 -3.79 15.97
C LYS A 305 -5.48 -3.85 15.70
N ASP A 306 -4.86 -2.68 15.58
CA ASP A 306 -3.40 -2.58 15.60
C ASP A 306 -2.89 -2.72 17.06
N PHE A 307 -1.59 -2.94 17.25
CA PHE A 307 -0.99 -3.05 18.60
C PHE A 307 0.20 -2.11 18.72
N ASP A 308 0.26 -1.33 19.79
CA ASP A 308 1.43 -0.49 20.11
C ASP A 308 2.40 -1.28 20.98
N LEU A 309 3.57 -1.60 20.42
CA LEU A 309 4.63 -2.37 21.08
C LEU A 309 5.31 -1.59 22.21
N ARG A 310 5.25 -0.24 22.19
CA ARG A 310 5.86 0.60 23.22
C ARG A 310 4.97 0.77 24.44
N SER A 311 3.66 0.92 24.23
CA SER A 311 2.71 1.03 25.34
C SER A 311 2.09 -0.30 25.77
N GLY A 312 2.22 -1.36 24.96
CA GLY A 312 1.61 -2.67 25.20
C GLY A 312 0.09 -2.65 25.08
N ARG A 313 -0.47 -1.79 24.22
CA ARG A 313 -1.91 -1.54 24.12
C ARG A 313 -2.45 -1.83 22.72
N TRP A 314 -3.63 -2.42 22.68
CA TRP A 314 -4.43 -2.48 21.46
C TRP A 314 -4.91 -1.09 21.05
N LEU A 315 -4.72 -0.76 19.78
CA LEU A 315 -5.16 0.48 19.15
C LEU A 315 -6.49 0.22 18.44
N THR A 316 -7.57 0.75 19.01
CA THR A 316 -8.92 0.59 18.44
C THR A 316 -9.34 1.89 17.76
N THR A 317 -9.52 1.85 16.44
CA THR A 317 -9.95 3.02 15.64
C THR A 317 -11.00 2.60 14.60
N ASP A 318 -11.94 3.50 14.31
CA ASP A 318 -12.96 3.29 13.27
C ASP A 318 -12.38 3.69 11.89
N THR A 319 -11.36 2.96 11.43
CA THR A 319 -10.69 3.17 10.12
C THR A 319 -10.84 1.93 9.24
N LEU A 320 -10.53 2.07 7.94
CA LEU A 320 -10.62 0.96 6.98
C LEU A 320 -9.80 -0.28 7.40
N ALA A 321 -8.74 -0.09 8.20
CA ALA A 321 -7.85 -1.16 8.65
C ALA A 321 -8.56 -2.20 9.53
N MET A 322 -9.68 -1.83 10.17
CA MET A 322 -10.49 -2.79 10.95
C MET A 322 -11.04 -3.95 10.10
N PHE A 323 -11.09 -3.77 8.77
CA PHE A 323 -11.55 -4.75 7.79
C PHE A 323 -10.44 -5.65 7.25
N ALA A 324 -9.22 -5.58 7.79
CA ALA A 324 -8.09 -6.45 7.43
C ALA A 324 -8.47 -7.95 7.32
N PRO A 325 -9.29 -8.55 8.22
CA PRO A 325 -9.68 -9.95 8.11
C PRO A 325 -10.52 -10.28 6.86
N LEU A 326 -11.18 -9.29 6.23
CA LEU A 326 -11.90 -9.52 4.98
C LEU A 326 -10.94 -9.79 3.81
N LEU A 327 -9.68 -9.32 3.89
CA LEU A 327 -8.65 -9.56 2.89
C LEU A 327 -8.08 -10.98 2.99
N CYS A 328 -7.66 -11.40 4.18
CA CYS A 328 -6.94 -12.67 4.39
C CYS A 328 -7.83 -13.85 4.83
N GLY A 329 -9.08 -13.60 5.24
CA GLY A 329 -9.98 -14.61 5.81
C GLY A 329 -9.58 -15.05 7.23
N GLY A 330 -10.14 -16.17 7.67
CA GLY A 330 -9.83 -16.81 8.96
C GLY A 330 -10.81 -16.49 10.11
N LEU A 331 -11.67 -15.49 9.96
CA LEU A 331 -12.74 -15.24 10.93
C LEU A 331 -13.77 -16.38 10.96
N ASP A 332 -14.40 -16.56 12.12
CA ASP A 332 -15.62 -17.36 12.18
C ASP A 332 -16.75 -16.72 11.37
N ARG A 333 -17.72 -17.55 10.96
CA ARG A 333 -18.82 -17.12 10.08
C ARG A 333 -19.67 -15.99 10.69
N GLN A 334 -19.83 -15.94 12.01
CA GLN A 334 -20.67 -14.93 12.66
C GLN A 334 -19.95 -13.58 12.71
N ALA A 335 -18.68 -13.58 13.13
CA ALA A 335 -17.81 -12.42 13.16
C ALA A 335 -17.60 -11.85 11.76
N GLU A 336 -17.32 -12.68 10.75
CA GLU A 336 -17.16 -12.23 9.36
C GLU A 336 -18.45 -11.58 8.83
N ARG A 337 -19.61 -12.18 9.08
CA ARG A 337 -20.90 -11.58 8.71
C ARG A 337 -21.16 -10.26 9.44
N ALA A 338 -20.72 -10.11 10.69
CA ALA A 338 -20.83 -8.85 11.43
C ALA A 338 -19.90 -7.77 10.87
N LEU A 339 -18.69 -8.16 10.49
CA LEU A 339 -17.70 -7.27 9.89
C LEU A 339 -18.16 -6.78 8.52
N ILE A 340 -18.69 -7.67 7.67
CA ILE A 340 -19.29 -7.31 6.37
C ILE A 340 -20.47 -6.35 6.56
N ARG A 341 -21.36 -6.60 7.53
CA ARG A 341 -22.47 -5.66 7.84
C ARG A 341 -21.97 -4.28 8.27
N THR A 342 -20.81 -4.22 8.92
CA THR A 342 -20.18 -2.94 9.31
C THR A 342 -19.59 -2.23 8.09
N PHE A 343 -18.90 -2.98 7.21
CA PHE A 343 -18.33 -2.47 5.95
C PHE A 343 -19.41 -1.89 5.04
N GLU A 344 -20.53 -2.61 4.86
CA GLU A 344 -21.65 -2.21 4.00
C GLU A 344 -22.64 -1.26 4.69
N GLY A 345 -22.46 -1.03 6.00
CA GLY A 345 -23.41 -0.32 6.84
C GLY A 345 -23.21 1.21 6.87
N PRO A 346 -24.02 1.91 7.68
CA PRO A 346 -24.03 3.37 7.75
C PRO A 346 -22.76 3.98 8.35
N LYS A 347 -21.82 3.17 8.86
CA LYS A 347 -20.52 3.63 9.33
C LYS A 347 -19.48 3.76 8.20
N PHE A 348 -19.68 3.10 7.07
CA PHE A 348 -18.73 3.05 5.95
C PHE A 348 -19.49 3.16 4.63
N CYS A 349 -19.47 2.14 3.76
CA CYS A 349 -19.96 2.25 2.38
C CYS A 349 -21.45 2.60 2.26
N GLY A 350 -22.25 2.33 3.30
CA GLY A 350 -23.68 2.63 3.34
C GLY A 350 -24.02 3.93 4.08
N HIS A 351 -23.04 4.78 4.41
CA HIS A 351 -23.31 6.07 5.06
C HIS A 351 -24.14 6.97 4.12
N PRO A 352 -25.25 7.58 4.62
CA PRO A 352 -26.26 8.21 3.76
C PRO A 352 -25.77 9.42 2.96
N ASP A 353 -24.73 10.10 3.46
CA ASP A 353 -24.19 11.31 2.84
C ASP A 353 -23.07 11.03 1.84
N LEU A 354 -22.61 9.77 1.69
CA LEU A 354 -21.53 9.47 0.76
C LEU A 354 -21.95 9.68 -0.68
N ARG A 355 -21.07 10.30 -1.46
CA ARG A 355 -21.28 10.49 -2.90
C ARG A 355 -21.24 9.17 -3.66
N TYR A 356 -20.37 8.26 -3.23
CA TYR A 356 -20.09 6.96 -3.84
C TYR A 356 -20.05 5.89 -2.75
N ALA A 357 -20.64 4.71 -3.01
CA ALA A 357 -20.73 3.61 -2.03
C ALA A 357 -19.42 2.78 -1.95
N VAL A 358 -18.33 3.47 -1.62
CA VAL A 358 -16.96 2.95 -1.47
C VAL A 358 -16.41 3.31 -0.09
N PRO A 359 -15.47 2.54 0.47
CA PRO A 359 -15.06 2.71 1.86
C PRO A 359 -14.24 4.00 2.05
N PRO A 360 -14.66 4.93 2.94
CA PRO A 360 -13.80 6.02 3.37
C PRO A 360 -12.64 5.49 4.23
N SER A 361 -11.52 6.20 4.23
CA SER A 361 -10.33 5.79 5.00
C SER A 361 -10.56 5.76 6.51
N THR A 362 -11.39 6.69 7.00
CA THR A 362 -11.90 6.75 8.37
C THR A 362 -13.42 6.86 8.33
N SER A 363 -14.11 6.18 9.25
CA SER A 363 -15.57 6.20 9.32
C SER A 363 -16.10 7.64 9.47
N PRO A 364 -17.10 8.08 8.67
CA PRO A 364 -17.66 9.44 8.76
C PRO A 364 -18.31 9.78 10.10
N VAL A 365 -18.65 8.77 10.92
CA VAL A 365 -19.23 8.96 12.25
C VAL A 365 -18.18 8.94 13.37
N SER A 366 -16.89 8.77 13.04
CA SER A 366 -15.79 8.82 13.99
C SER A 366 -15.46 10.27 14.37
N GLY A 367 -15.11 10.52 15.63
CA GLY A 367 -14.60 11.83 16.05
C GLY A 367 -13.26 12.22 15.39
N ALA A 368 -12.52 11.24 14.88
CA ALA A 368 -11.27 11.45 14.14
C ALA A 368 -11.48 11.77 12.65
N PHE A 369 -12.72 11.71 12.15
CA PHE A 369 -13.01 11.93 10.75
C PHE A 369 -12.72 13.37 10.32
N ARG A 370 -11.98 13.51 9.23
CA ARG A 370 -11.70 14.77 8.54
C ARG A 370 -11.89 14.52 7.04
N PRO A 371 -12.89 15.13 6.39
CA PRO A 371 -13.29 14.77 5.03
C PRO A 371 -12.23 15.02 3.95
N ARG A 372 -11.26 15.91 4.22
CA ARG A 372 -10.24 16.33 3.24
C ARG A 372 -8.81 15.94 3.62
N GLU A 373 -8.59 15.47 4.85
CA GLU A 373 -7.26 15.36 5.44
C GLU A 373 -6.68 13.96 5.24
N TYR A 374 -6.21 13.67 4.03
CA TYR A 374 -5.39 12.49 3.71
C TYR A 374 -6.01 11.14 4.16
N TRP A 375 -5.44 10.42 5.13
CA TRP A 375 -5.96 9.13 5.62
C TRP A 375 -6.98 9.24 6.77
N ARG A 376 -7.44 10.46 7.10
CA ARG A 376 -8.41 10.72 8.17
C ARG A 376 -9.86 10.78 7.70
N GLY A 377 -10.18 10.42 6.46
CA GLY A 377 -11.57 10.48 5.98
C GLY A 377 -11.77 10.25 4.48
N PRO A 378 -10.95 10.86 3.59
CA PRO A 378 -11.09 10.69 2.15
C PRO A 378 -11.23 9.25 1.67
N VAL A 379 -11.84 9.08 0.50
CA VAL A 379 -11.94 7.79 -0.21
C VAL A 379 -10.75 7.65 -1.15
N TRP A 380 -10.07 6.50 -1.08
CA TRP A 380 -8.87 6.20 -1.85
C TRP A 380 -9.17 5.16 -2.94
N PRO A 381 -9.01 5.48 -4.24
CA PRO A 381 -9.24 4.54 -5.34
C PRO A 381 -8.40 3.26 -5.22
N VAL A 382 -7.15 3.37 -4.74
CA VAL A 382 -6.26 2.22 -4.51
C VAL A 382 -6.83 1.23 -3.49
N MET A 383 -7.47 1.73 -2.43
CA MET A 383 -8.13 0.87 -1.43
C MET A 383 -9.39 0.25 -1.99
N THR A 384 -10.18 1.00 -2.76
CA THR A 384 -11.36 0.47 -3.46
C THR A 384 -10.96 -0.68 -4.38
N TRP A 385 -9.86 -0.54 -5.13
CA TRP A 385 -9.32 -1.60 -5.98
C TRP A 385 -8.87 -2.81 -5.16
N LEU A 386 -8.08 -2.63 -4.11
CA LEU A 386 -7.57 -3.72 -3.29
C LEU A 386 -8.70 -4.54 -2.65
N PHE A 387 -9.71 -3.88 -2.07
CA PHE A 387 -10.89 -4.57 -1.52
C PHE A 387 -11.72 -5.24 -2.62
N SER A 388 -11.95 -4.59 -3.76
CA SER A 388 -12.66 -5.19 -4.89
C SER A 388 -11.98 -6.47 -5.38
N TRP A 389 -10.65 -6.43 -5.54
CA TRP A 389 -9.84 -7.56 -5.98
C TRP A 389 -9.87 -8.71 -4.95
N ALA A 390 -9.65 -8.39 -3.67
CA ALA A 390 -9.70 -9.38 -2.60
C ALA A 390 -11.10 -10.01 -2.49
N PHE A 391 -12.17 -9.23 -2.59
CA PHE A 391 -13.54 -9.75 -2.54
C PHE A 391 -13.86 -10.70 -3.70
N ALA A 392 -13.34 -10.43 -4.91
CA ALA A 392 -13.46 -11.39 -6.02
C ALA A 392 -12.76 -12.72 -5.67
N ARG A 393 -11.55 -12.65 -5.11
CA ARG A 393 -10.80 -13.84 -4.65
C ARG A 393 -11.53 -14.61 -3.54
N ARG A 394 -12.23 -13.92 -2.64
CA ARG A 394 -13.08 -14.54 -1.59
C ARG A 394 -14.36 -15.17 -2.14
N GLY A 395 -14.64 -15.06 -3.44
CA GLY A 395 -15.86 -15.55 -4.08
C GLY A 395 -17.06 -14.61 -3.91
N TRP A 396 -16.86 -13.38 -3.44
CA TRP A 396 -17.91 -12.38 -3.25
C TRP A 396 -18.07 -11.50 -4.49
N ALA A 397 -18.36 -12.12 -5.63
CA ALA A 397 -18.41 -11.47 -6.94
C ALA A 397 -19.29 -10.21 -6.97
N GLU A 398 -20.48 -10.25 -6.36
CA GLU A 398 -21.39 -9.10 -6.34
C GLU A 398 -20.81 -7.91 -5.56
N ARG A 399 -20.19 -8.17 -4.40
CA ARG A 399 -19.55 -7.12 -3.59
C ARG A 399 -18.36 -6.50 -4.33
N SER A 400 -17.56 -7.35 -4.99
CA SER A 400 -16.46 -6.90 -5.83
C SER A 400 -16.94 -6.01 -6.98
N ASN A 401 -17.99 -6.44 -7.69
CA ASN A 401 -18.59 -5.71 -8.80
C ASN A 401 -19.17 -4.36 -8.38
N MET A 402 -19.81 -4.28 -7.21
CA MET A 402 -20.33 -3.04 -6.64
C MET A 402 -19.21 -2.02 -6.38
N LEU A 403 -18.13 -2.45 -5.71
CA LEU A 403 -16.96 -1.58 -5.46
C LEU A 403 -16.31 -1.12 -6.77
N ARG A 404 -16.17 -2.02 -7.75
CA ARG A 404 -15.66 -1.68 -9.09
C ARG A 404 -16.55 -0.65 -9.79
N ALA A 405 -17.87 -0.84 -9.76
CA ALA A 405 -18.81 0.06 -10.43
C ALA A 405 -18.78 1.46 -9.82
N GLU A 406 -18.78 1.56 -8.49
CA GLU A 406 -18.74 2.85 -7.79
C GLU A 406 -17.37 3.52 -7.89
N GLY A 407 -16.27 2.75 -7.87
CA GLY A 407 -14.92 3.27 -8.12
C GLY A 407 -14.77 3.84 -9.53
N LEU A 408 -15.29 3.16 -10.56
CA LEU A 408 -15.32 3.68 -11.93
C LEU A 408 -16.21 4.92 -12.06
N ARG A 409 -17.33 4.98 -11.34
CA ARG A 409 -18.20 6.16 -11.30
C ARG A 409 -17.48 7.35 -10.65
N GLN A 410 -16.72 7.12 -9.58
CA GLN A 410 -15.89 8.13 -8.92
C GLN A 410 -14.80 8.66 -9.85
N ALA A 411 -14.05 7.78 -10.51
CA ALA A 411 -12.95 8.16 -11.40
C ALA A 411 -13.39 8.69 -12.78
N SER A 412 -14.70 8.72 -13.07
CA SER A 412 -15.23 9.11 -14.38
C SER A 412 -15.02 10.58 -14.74
N ASP A 413 -14.67 11.43 -13.77
CA ASP A 413 -14.27 12.82 -13.99
C ASP A 413 -12.91 12.93 -14.73
N GLY A 414 -12.10 11.86 -14.72
CA GLY A 414 -10.81 11.78 -15.39
C GLY A 414 -9.71 12.63 -14.74
N SER A 415 -9.89 13.06 -13.48
CA SER A 415 -8.83 13.76 -12.73
C SER A 415 -7.71 12.82 -12.29
N PHE A 416 -8.06 11.55 -12.07
CA PHE A 416 -7.19 10.53 -11.48
C PHE A 416 -6.56 11.01 -10.18
N ALA A 417 -7.37 11.61 -9.30
CA ALA A 417 -6.93 12.09 -8.01
C ALA A 417 -6.35 10.97 -7.11
N GLU A 418 -5.48 11.38 -6.20
CA GLU A 418 -4.90 10.52 -5.16
C GLU A 418 -6.00 9.99 -4.22
N TYR A 419 -6.91 10.88 -3.81
CA TYR A 419 -8.10 10.57 -3.03
C TYR A 419 -9.23 11.57 -3.33
N TYR A 420 -10.44 11.27 -2.88
CA TYR A 420 -11.63 12.08 -3.11
C TYR A 420 -12.34 12.41 -1.81
N GLU A 421 -12.90 13.62 -1.73
CA GLU A 421 -13.75 14.04 -0.62
C GLU A 421 -15.01 13.15 -0.58
N PRO A 422 -15.36 12.52 0.55
CA PRO A 422 -16.36 11.43 0.58
C PRO A 422 -17.80 11.84 0.26
N PHE A 423 -18.20 13.09 0.50
CA PHE A 423 -19.60 13.54 0.41
C PHE A 423 -19.92 14.28 -0.90
N THR A 424 -18.96 15.02 -1.41
CA THR A 424 -19.05 15.85 -2.61
C THR A 424 -18.47 15.14 -3.83
N GLY A 425 -17.49 14.27 -3.63
CA GLY A 425 -16.71 13.67 -4.71
C GLY A 425 -15.66 14.61 -5.31
N GLU A 426 -15.29 15.69 -4.61
CA GLU A 426 -14.20 16.58 -5.04
C GLU A 426 -12.88 15.79 -5.12
N PRO A 427 -12.12 15.89 -6.23
CA PRO A 427 -10.79 15.32 -6.33
C PRO A 427 -9.79 16.09 -5.45
N LEU A 428 -9.02 15.40 -4.60
CA LEU A 428 -8.07 15.98 -3.64
C LEU A 428 -6.67 15.35 -3.78
N GLY A 429 -5.68 15.94 -3.11
CA GLY A 429 -4.30 15.47 -3.14
C GLY A 429 -3.66 15.65 -4.52
N SER A 430 -2.73 14.77 -4.89
CA SER A 430 -2.17 14.84 -6.24
C SER A 430 -3.19 14.45 -7.30
N MET A 431 -3.35 15.28 -8.32
CA MET A 431 -3.99 14.86 -9.57
C MET A 431 -3.04 13.96 -10.35
N GLN A 432 -3.58 13.23 -11.33
CA GLN A 432 -2.78 12.35 -12.19
C GLN A 432 -1.97 11.29 -11.42
N GLN A 433 -2.52 10.77 -10.33
CA GLN A 433 -1.89 9.74 -9.52
C GLN A 433 -1.89 8.40 -10.27
N SER A 434 -0.70 7.80 -10.40
CA SER A 434 -0.45 6.63 -11.24
C SER A 434 -1.29 5.42 -10.83
N TRP A 435 -1.45 5.16 -9.54
CA TRP A 435 -2.22 4.01 -9.05
C TRP A 435 -3.74 4.11 -9.34
N THR A 436 -4.26 5.32 -9.60
CA THR A 436 -5.70 5.58 -9.77
C THR A 436 -6.02 5.32 -11.22
N ALA A 437 -5.13 5.76 -12.12
CA ALA A 437 -5.13 5.34 -13.50
C ALA A 437 -4.96 3.82 -13.63
N ALA A 438 -4.07 3.20 -12.85
CA ALA A 438 -3.87 1.75 -12.87
C ALA A 438 -5.10 0.96 -12.42
N ALA A 439 -5.76 1.38 -11.33
CA ALA A 439 -7.01 0.78 -10.88
C ALA A 439 -8.11 0.84 -11.95
N VAL A 440 -8.24 2.00 -12.61
CA VAL A 440 -9.18 2.19 -13.74
C VAL A 440 -8.86 1.27 -14.90
N LEU A 441 -7.59 1.12 -15.28
CA LEU A 441 -7.16 0.25 -16.38
C LEU A 441 -7.47 -1.22 -16.09
N ASP A 442 -7.16 -1.69 -14.87
CA ASP A 442 -7.43 -3.08 -14.48
C ASP A 442 -8.93 -3.37 -14.35
N TRP A 443 -9.74 -2.40 -13.92
CA TRP A 443 -11.19 -2.57 -13.90
C TRP A 443 -11.82 -2.59 -15.30
N LEU A 444 -11.25 -1.88 -16.28
CA LEU A 444 -11.81 -1.76 -17.64
C LEU A 444 -11.25 -2.80 -18.63
N GLY A 445 -10.10 -3.42 -18.35
CA GLY A 445 -9.51 -4.54 -19.10
C GLY A 445 -9.92 -5.91 -18.58
#